data_AF-A0A954EHA2-F1
#
_entry.id   AF-A0A954EHA2-F1
#
_cell.length_a   1.000
_cell.length_b   1.000
_cell.length_c   1.000
_cell.angle_alpha   90.00
_cell.angle_beta   90.00
_cell.angle_gamma   90.00
#
_symmetry.space_group_name_H-M   'P 1'
#
loop_
_entity.id
_entity.type
_entity.pdbx_description
1 polymer ?
#
loop_
_entity_poly.entity_id
_entity_poly.type
_entity_poly.pdbx_seq_one_letter_code
_entity_poly.pdbx_strand_id
1 'polypeptide(L)'
;LAGSRRTRELIATCPEDTPLSVQIFGAEPNIMREAAQFLEARGVHSVDINMGCPVDRITKGGAGASLMCKADQSVELVRTVVEGVKIPVTVKMRLGWDSENITAPKFAREFEQVGVAAVAIHGRTRAQGFSGTVDRSGIRKVVEAVEKIPVIGNGDIRTVADAKRMFEETGCHGISIGRGALANPWIFRQLV
;
A
#
# COMPACT_ATOMS: atom_id res chain seq x y z
N LEU A 1 11.29 8.68 -12.74
CA LEU A 1 10.11 9.54 -13.07
C LEU A 1 10.42 10.60 -14.14
N ALA A 2 11.58 11.27 -14.11
CA ALA A 2 11.86 12.43 -14.97
C ALA A 2 11.92 12.17 -16.50
N GLY A 3 12.27 10.96 -16.95
CA GLY A 3 12.58 10.67 -18.36
C GLY A 3 11.49 9.98 -19.21
N SER A 4 10.31 9.68 -18.65
CA SER A 4 9.28 8.91 -19.37
C SER A 4 7.99 9.72 -19.54
N ARG A 5 7.59 9.95 -20.81
CA ARG A 5 6.32 10.60 -21.15
C ARG A 5 5.13 9.88 -20.51
N ARG A 6 5.09 8.55 -20.65
CA ARG A 6 4.02 7.71 -20.08
C ARG A 6 3.92 7.85 -18.57
N THR A 7 5.05 7.97 -17.88
CA THR A 7 5.06 8.17 -16.43
C THR A 7 4.51 9.54 -16.05
N ARG A 8 4.78 10.59 -16.83
CA ARG A 8 4.19 11.92 -16.62
C ARG A 8 2.67 11.91 -16.82
N GLU A 9 2.18 11.16 -17.81
CA GLU A 9 0.74 10.97 -18.05
C GLU A 9 0.07 10.24 -16.88
N LEU A 10 0.72 9.25 -16.28
CA LEU A 10 0.19 8.51 -15.13
C LEU A 10 0.08 9.34 -13.83
N ILE A 11 0.83 10.45 -13.72
CA ILE A 11 0.79 11.36 -12.58
C ILE A 11 0.11 12.69 -12.91
N ALA A 12 -0.55 12.78 -14.08
CA ALA A 12 -1.37 13.93 -14.42
C ALA A 12 -2.60 13.97 -13.50
N THR A 13 -2.95 15.16 -13.03
CA THR A 13 -3.97 15.39 -11.99
C THR A 13 -4.50 16.83 -12.11
N CYS A 14 -5.59 17.15 -11.42
CA CYS A 14 -6.16 18.50 -11.35
C CYS A 14 -6.21 19.03 -9.90
N PRO A 15 -6.39 20.34 -9.68
CA PRO A 15 -6.42 20.92 -8.33
C PRO A 15 -7.48 20.32 -7.39
N GLU A 16 -8.56 19.77 -7.94
CA GLU A 16 -9.65 19.13 -7.21
C GLU A 16 -9.30 17.74 -6.66
N ASP A 17 -8.25 17.10 -7.18
CA ASP A 17 -7.74 15.82 -6.68
C ASP A 17 -6.95 16.03 -5.38
N THR A 18 -7.56 16.60 -4.35
CA THR A 18 -6.89 16.87 -3.06
C THR A 18 -7.67 16.28 -1.89
N PRO A 19 -7.01 15.58 -0.94
CA PRO A 19 -5.57 15.25 -0.92
C PRO A 19 -5.18 14.15 -1.93
N LEU A 20 -4.04 14.32 -2.62
CA LEU A 20 -3.48 13.35 -3.57
C LEU A 20 -2.32 12.55 -2.98
N SER A 21 -2.43 11.23 -3.05
CA SER A 21 -1.29 10.31 -2.86
C SER A 21 -0.87 9.71 -4.20
N VAL A 22 0.43 9.69 -4.48
CA VAL A 22 0.99 9.04 -5.68
C VAL A 22 1.74 7.78 -5.28
N GLN A 23 1.39 6.64 -5.89
CA GLN A 23 2.06 5.38 -5.63
C GLN A 23 3.25 5.17 -6.58
N ILE A 24 4.41 4.84 -6.01
CA ILE A 24 5.64 4.48 -6.73
C ILE A 24 6.02 3.01 -6.50
N PHE A 25 6.82 2.46 -7.41
CA PHE A 25 7.36 1.11 -7.29
C PHE A 25 8.77 1.03 -7.87
N GLY A 26 9.59 0.15 -7.31
CA GLY A 26 10.99 -0.03 -7.69
C GLY A 26 11.72 -0.90 -6.67
N ALA A 27 12.95 -1.28 -7.00
CA ALA A 27 13.80 -2.10 -6.14
C ALA A 27 15.06 -1.35 -5.65
N GLU A 28 15.38 -0.20 -6.26
CA GLU A 28 16.58 0.57 -5.97
C GLU A 28 16.26 1.73 -5.00
N PRO A 29 16.81 1.75 -3.77
CA PRO A 29 16.47 2.73 -2.74
C PRO A 29 16.66 4.19 -3.18
N ASN A 30 17.80 4.52 -3.78
CA ASN A 30 18.10 5.88 -4.20
C ASN A 30 17.16 6.37 -5.32
N ILE A 31 16.81 5.49 -6.26
CA ILE A 31 15.87 5.83 -7.34
C ILE A 31 14.45 6.07 -6.77
N MET A 32 14.03 5.26 -5.80
CA MET A 32 12.74 5.43 -5.12
C MET A 32 12.70 6.73 -4.31
N ARG A 33 13.80 7.08 -3.64
CA ARG A 33 13.96 8.35 -2.92
C ARG A 33 13.87 9.55 -3.86
N GLU A 34 14.64 9.56 -4.95
CA GLU A 34 14.59 10.63 -5.95
C GLU A 34 13.19 10.77 -6.55
N ALA A 35 12.49 9.64 -6.77
CA ALA A 35 11.11 9.64 -7.23
C ALA A 35 10.16 10.30 -6.21
N ALA A 36 10.29 9.99 -4.92
CA ALA A 36 9.51 10.61 -3.86
C ALA A 36 9.78 12.12 -3.75
N GLN A 37 11.05 12.54 -3.79
CA GLN A 37 11.45 13.96 -3.77
C GLN A 37 10.91 14.73 -4.98
N PHE A 38 10.93 14.12 -6.15
CA PHE A 38 10.33 14.70 -7.35
C PHE A 38 8.82 14.94 -7.21
N LEU A 39 8.11 14.01 -6.55
CA LEU A 39 6.67 14.13 -6.31
C LEU A 39 6.37 15.18 -5.23
N GLU A 40 7.15 15.20 -4.14
CA GLU A 40 7.05 16.22 -3.10
C GLU A 40 7.21 17.63 -3.68
N ALA A 41 8.22 17.84 -4.52
CA ALA A 41 8.44 19.13 -5.20
C ALA A 41 7.29 19.56 -6.13
N ARG A 42 6.39 18.64 -6.50
CA ARG A 42 5.18 18.90 -7.30
C ARG A 42 3.93 19.12 -6.44
N GLY A 43 4.05 19.05 -5.12
CA GLY A 43 2.95 19.30 -4.19
C GLY A 43 2.00 18.11 -4.00
N VAL A 44 2.47 16.86 -4.22
CA VAL A 44 1.67 15.71 -3.77
C VAL A 44 1.61 15.69 -2.23
N HIS A 45 0.51 15.19 -1.68
CA HIS A 45 0.28 15.24 -0.23
C HIS A 45 0.92 14.05 0.49
N SER A 46 1.13 12.94 -0.22
CA SER A 46 1.84 11.76 0.29
C SER A 46 2.39 10.90 -0.86
N VAL A 47 3.34 10.04 -0.54
CA VAL A 47 3.88 9.02 -1.46
C VAL A 47 3.58 7.64 -0.90
N ASP A 48 3.04 6.74 -1.73
CA ASP A 48 2.80 5.35 -1.35
C ASP A 48 3.79 4.41 -2.05
N ILE A 49 4.34 3.43 -1.33
CA ILE A 49 5.24 2.42 -1.89
C ILE A 49 4.44 1.15 -2.19
N ASN A 50 4.45 0.72 -3.46
CA ASN A 50 3.82 -0.53 -3.85
C ASN A 50 4.71 -1.73 -3.47
N MET A 51 4.20 -2.52 -2.52
CA MET A 51 4.75 -3.81 -2.13
C MET A 51 3.73 -4.95 -2.33
N GLY A 52 2.71 -4.75 -3.17
CA GLY A 52 1.59 -5.69 -3.32
C GLY A 52 1.36 -6.20 -4.74
N CYS A 53 2.00 -5.61 -5.76
CA CYS A 53 1.77 -5.99 -7.15
C CYS A 53 2.28 -7.42 -7.43
N PRO A 54 1.41 -8.34 -7.90
CA PRO A 54 1.81 -9.73 -8.15
C PRO A 54 2.38 -9.95 -9.56
N VAL A 55 2.29 -8.95 -10.45
CA VAL A 55 2.60 -9.07 -11.89
C VAL A 55 4.07 -9.47 -12.10
N ASP A 56 4.30 -10.52 -12.88
CA ASP A 56 5.63 -11.11 -13.09
C ASP A 56 6.68 -10.12 -13.58
N ARG A 57 6.30 -9.20 -14.48
CA ARG A 57 7.22 -8.17 -14.97
C ARG A 57 7.75 -7.28 -13.84
N ILE A 58 6.94 -7.05 -12.81
CA ILE A 58 7.29 -6.22 -11.65
C ILE A 58 8.08 -7.05 -10.63
N THR A 59 7.58 -8.25 -10.30
CA THR A 59 8.22 -9.10 -9.28
C THR A 59 9.58 -9.63 -9.71
N LYS A 60 9.77 -9.98 -11.00
CA LYS A 60 11.08 -10.39 -11.55
C LYS A 60 12.11 -9.25 -11.51
N GLY A 61 11.66 -8.00 -11.55
CA GLY A 61 12.50 -6.82 -11.36
C GLY A 61 12.79 -6.48 -9.90
N GLY A 62 12.40 -7.33 -8.94
CA GLY A 62 12.63 -7.11 -7.51
C GLY A 62 11.68 -6.13 -6.83
N ALA A 63 10.63 -5.66 -7.52
CA ALA A 63 9.67 -4.69 -7.00
C ALA A 63 8.29 -5.33 -6.70
N GLY A 64 7.39 -4.55 -6.09
CA GLY A 64 6.04 -5.03 -5.77
C GLY A 64 6.09 -6.13 -4.71
N ALA A 65 5.34 -7.21 -4.90
CA ALA A 65 5.25 -8.26 -3.89
C ALA A 65 6.56 -9.04 -3.65
N SER A 66 7.57 -8.96 -4.53
CA SER A 66 8.86 -9.63 -4.27
C SER A 66 9.69 -8.94 -3.18
N LEU A 67 9.40 -7.66 -2.89
CA LEU A 67 9.98 -6.97 -1.72
C LEU A 67 9.57 -7.69 -0.41
N MET A 68 8.38 -8.29 -0.38
CA MET A 68 7.91 -9.04 0.80
C MET A 68 8.70 -10.33 1.09
N CYS A 69 9.65 -10.72 0.23
CA CYS A 69 10.50 -11.89 0.43
C CYS A 69 11.88 -11.54 0.99
N LYS A 70 12.24 -10.25 1.08
CA LYS A 70 13.57 -9.78 1.49
C LYS A 70 13.42 -8.67 2.54
N ALA A 71 13.29 -9.08 3.80
CA ALA A 71 12.97 -8.19 4.91
C ALA A 71 13.94 -7.01 5.02
N ASP A 72 15.22 -7.29 5.25
CA ASP A 72 16.23 -6.26 5.53
C ASP A 72 16.37 -5.27 4.36
N GLN A 73 16.42 -5.77 3.12
CA GLN A 73 16.53 -4.94 1.92
C GLN A 73 15.31 -4.04 1.71
N SER A 74 14.12 -4.55 2.05
CA SER A 74 12.88 -3.78 1.88
C SER A 74 12.70 -2.74 2.96
N VAL A 75 13.08 -3.05 4.21
CA VAL A 75 13.11 -2.07 5.30
C VAL A 75 14.10 -0.96 4.99
N GLU A 76 15.29 -1.30 4.47
CA GLU A 76 16.28 -0.32 4.01
C GLU A 76 15.72 0.61 2.93
N LEU A 77 15.08 0.02 1.90
CA LEU A 77 14.46 0.78 0.83
C LEU A 77 13.41 1.76 1.36
N VAL A 78 12.49 1.27 2.20
CA VAL A 78 11.43 2.10 2.77
C VAL A 78 12.01 3.21 3.64
N ARG A 79 12.98 2.91 4.52
CA ARG A 79 13.69 3.89 5.34
C ARG A 79 14.32 4.98 4.47
N THR A 80 15.00 4.60 3.41
CA THR A 80 15.67 5.53 2.48
C THR A 80 14.69 6.51 1.84
N VAL A 81 13.46 6.06 1.53
CA VAL A 81 12.40 6.92 1.00
C VAL A 81 11.84 7.83 2.09
N VAL A 82 11.53 7.30 3.27
CA VAL A 82 11.00 8.07 4.42
C VAL A 82 11.95 9.20 4.81
N GLU A 83 13.25 8.93 4.95
CA GLU A 83 14.27 9.93 5.27
C GLU A 83 14.52 10.93 4.13
N GLY A 84 14.00 10.64 2.94
CA GLY A 84 14.22 11.43 1.74
C GLY A 84 13.28 12.62 1.56
N VAL A 85 12.12 12.61 2.23
CA VAL A 85 11.03 13.57 2.05
C VAL A 85 10.43 14.00 3.39
N LYS A 86 9.68 15.09 3.41
CA LYS A 86 8.96 15.61 4.58
C LYS A 86 7.48 15.23 4.57
N ILE A 87 6.91 14.97 3.39
CA ILE A 87 5.54 14.47 3.26
C ILE A 87 5.40 13.03 3.77
N PRO A 88 4.22 12.61 4.24
CA PRO A 88 3.97 11.24 4.67
C PRO A 88 4.29 10.20 3.59
N VAL A 89 5.00 9.15 3.99
CA VAL A 89 5.23 7.96 3.16
C VAL A 89 4.38 6.81 3.70
N THR A 90 3.59 6.18 2.85
CA THR A 90 2.76 5.02 3.18
C THR A 90 3.22 3.78 2.42
N VAL A 91 2.82 2.60 2.88
CA VAL A 91 3.12 1.33 2.19
C VAL A 91 1.83 0.57 1.92
N LYS A 92 1.63 0.15 0.67
CA LYS A 92 0.57 -0.79 0.32
C LYS A 92 1.13 -2.17 0.00
N MET A 93 0.74 -3.17 0.79
CA MET A 93 1.23 -4.55 0.66
C MET A 93 0.10 -5.59 0.65
N ARG A 94 0.50 -6.84 0.41
CA ARG A 94 -0.32 -8.06 0.56
C ARG A 94 0.03 -8.75 1.88
N LEU A 95 -0.59 -9.89 2.21
CA LEU A 95 -0.26 -10.64 3.44
C LEU A 95 1.14 -11.27 3.40
N GLY A 96 1.66 -11.55 2.21
CA GLY A 96 2.90 -12.27 1.99
C GLY A 96 2.97 -12.85 0.58
N TRP A 97 3.96 -13.70 0.34
CA TRP A 97 4.16 -14.32 -0.98
C TRP A 97 3.11 -15.40 -1.27
N ASP A 98 2.89 -16.30 -0.32
CA ASP A 98 1.90 -17.38 -0.36
C ASP A 98 1.41 -17.69 1.07
N SER A 99 0.63 -18.76 1.24
CA SER A 99 0.06 -19.14 2.55
C SER A 99 1.10 -19.64 3.56
N GLU A 100 2.28 -20.06 3.11
CA GLU A 100 3.36 -20.53 3.97
C GLU A 100 4.31 -19.38 4.34
N ASN A 101 4.27 -18.28 3.57
CA ASN A 101 5.17 -17.14 3.68
C ASN A 101 4.40 -15.84 4.00
N ILE A 102 3.72 -15.80 5.14
CA ILE A 102 3.00 -14.62 5.64
C ILE A 102 3.97 -13.70 6.39
N THR A 103 4.25 -12.52 5.81
CA THR A 103 5.28 -11.59 6.32
C THR A 103 4.73 -10.21 6.69
N ALA A 104 3.48 -9.91 6.36
CA ALA A 104 2.90 -8.58 6.55
C ALA A 104 2.93 -8.06 8.01
N PRO A 105 2.61 -8.86 9.06
CA PRO A 105 2.68 -8.37 10.43
C PRO A 105 4.08 -7.91 10.83
N LYS A 106 5.11 -8.69 10.47
CA LYS A 106 6.52 -8.32 10.69
C LYS A 106 6.85 -7.03 9.96
N PHE A 107 6.52 -6.93 8.68
CA PHE A 107 6.79 -5.72 7.90
C PHE A 107 6.10 -4.48 8.45
N ALA A 108 4.84 -4.58 8.87
CA ALA A 108 4.11 -3.45 9.43
C ALA A 108 4.81 -2.91 10.69
N ARG A 109 5.29 -3.80 11.56
CA ARG A 109 6.06 -3.42 12.75
C ARG A 109 7.38 -2.74 12.39
N GLU A 110 8.16 -3.29 11.45
CA GLU A 110 9.43 -2.70 11.02
C GLU A 110 9.22 -1.34 10.34
N PHE A 111 8.17 -1.23 9.50
CA PHE A 111 7.82 0.00 8.81
C PHE A 111 7.39 1.12 9.75
N GLU A 112 6.69 0.79 10.83
CA GLU A 112 6.41 1.73 11.92
C GLU A 112 7.70 2.29 12.54
N GLN A 113 8.72 1.44 12.77
CA GLN A 113 9.99 1.88 13.36
C GLN A 113 10.79 2.83 12.47
N VAL A 114 10.67 2.70 11.14
CA VAL A 114 11.37 3.57 10.18
C VAL A 114 10.54 4.77 9.74
N GLY A 115 9.39 5.03 10.38
CA GLY A 115 8.62 6.27 10.19
C GLY A 115 7.59 6.23 9.07
N VAL A 116 7.17 5.06 8.60
CA VAL A 116 6.02 4.96 7.68
C VAL A 116 4.76 5.49 8.37
N ALA A 117 4.02 6.35 7.68
CA ALA A 117 2.87 7.05 8.25
C ALA A 117 1.61 6.19 8.32
N ALA A 118 1.46 5.21 7.43
CA ALA A 118 0.32 4.28 7.41
C ALA A 118 0.63 3.05 6.55
N VAL A 119 -0.06 1.93 6.85
CA VAL A 119 0.03 0.69 6.05
C VAL A 119 -1.34 0.33 5.50
N ALA A 120 -1.43 0.15 4.19
CA ALA A 120 -2.60 -0.44 3.53
C ALA A 120 -2.35 -1.92 3.23
N ILE A 121 -3.19 -2.79 3.78
CA ILE A 121 -3.03 -4.25 3.67
C ILE A 121 -4.15 -4.88 2.85
N HIS A 122 -3.79 -5.47 1.70
CA HIS A 122 -4.70 -6.36 0.99
C HIS A 122 -4.66 -7.73 1.64
N GLY A 123 -5.81 -8.21 2.15
CA GLY A 123 -5.88 -9.50 2.86
C GLY A 123 -5.79 -10.73 1.96
N ARG A 124 -4.99 -10.69 0.90
CA ARG A 124 -4.61 -11.86 0.09
C ARG A 124 -3.09 -11.91 0.00
N THR A 125 -2.55 -13.10 -0.24
CA THR A 125 -1.14 -13.30 -0.59
C THR A 125 -0.91 -12.98 -2.06
N ARG A 126 0.36 -12.88 -2.49
CA ARG A 126 0.72 -12.71 -3.90
C ARG A 126 0.20 -13.88 -4.74
N ALA A 127 0.39 -15.11 -4.28
CA ALA A 127 0.01 -16.34 -4.98
C ALA A 127 -1.50 -16.44 -5.26
N GLN A 128 -2.34 -15.92 -4.36
CA GLN A 128 -3.78 -15.88 -4.58
C GLN A 128 -4.19 -14.92 -5.71
N GLY A 129 -3.41 -13.87 -5.98
CA GLY A 129 -3.81 -12.83 -6.94
C GLY A 129 -5.18 -12.23 -6.59
N PHE A 130 -6.22 -12.58 -7.35
CA PHE A 130 -7.61 -12.20 -7.10
C PHE A 130 -8.54 -13.38 -6.79
N SER A 131 -8.03 -14.61 -6.72
CA SER A 131 -8.79 -15.80 -6.36
C SER A 131 -9.01 -15.90 -4.85
N GLY A 132 -9.85 -16.84 -4.43
CA GLY A 132 -10.20 -17.05 -3.03
C GLY A 132 -10.87 -15.85 -2.38
N THR A 133 -10.94 -15.85 -1.06
CA THR A 133 -11.51 -14.79 -0.23
C THR A 133 -10.42 -14.01 0.48
N VAL A 134 -10.75 -12.78 0.88
CA VAL A 134 -9.88 -11.97 1.74
C VAL A 134 -9.80 -12.59 3.13
N ASP A 135 -8.58 -12.85 3.59
CA ASP A 135 -8.28 -13.27 4.94
C ASP A 135 -8.24 -12.06 5.88
N ARG A 136 -9.36 -11.86 6.57
CA ARG A 136 -9.54 -10.80 7.57
C ARG A 136 -8.76 -11.09 8.86
N SER A 137 -8.50 -12.36 9.18
CA SER A 137 -7.65 -12.71 10.33
C SER A 137 -6.19 -12.28 10.09
N GLY A 138 -5.71 -12.41 8.86
CA GLY A 138 -4.40 -11.89 8.44
C GLY A 138 -4.33 -10.36 8.55
N ILE A 139 -5.38 -9.64 8.16
CA ILE A 139 -5.47 -8.18 8.35
C ILE A 139 -5.44 -7.84 9.85
N ARG A 140 -6.22 -8.53 10.69
CA ARG A 140 -6.23 -8.33 12.14
C ARG A 140 -4.83 -8.46 12.74
N LYS A 141 -4.07 -9.50 12.36
CA LYS A 141 -2.69 -9.69 12.81
C LYS A 141 -1.76 -8.53 12.41
N VAL A 142 -2.03 -7.87 11.29
CA VAL A 142 -1.28 -6.67 10.88
C VAL A 142 -1.66 -5.46 11.74
N VAL A 143 -2.94 -5.30 12.08
CA VAL A 143 -3.42 -4.25 13.00
C VAL A 143 -2.77 -4.43 14.38
N GLU A 144 -2.76 -5.64 14.91
CA GLU A 144 -2.20 -5.98 16.22
C GLU A 144 -0.66 -5.84 16.28
N ALA A 145 0.02 -5.83 15.14
CA ALA A 145 1.48 -5.76 15.08
C ALA A 145 2.04 -4.34 15.20
N VAL A 146 1.22 -3.30 15.04
CA VAL A 146 1.65 -1.89 15.12
C VAL A 146 1.05 -1.20 16.34
N GLU A 147 1.76 -0.21 16.89
CA GLU A 147 1.35 0.48 18.12
C GLU A 147 0.68 1.84 17.86
N LYS A 148 1.07 2.53 16.79
CA LYS A 148 0.79 3.96 16.59
C LYS A 148 0.24 4.27 15.21
N ILE A 149 0.72 3.58 14.18
CA ILE A 149 0.37 3.92 12.79
C ILE A 149 -0.97 3.28 12.38
N PRO A 150 -1.82 3.99 11.62
CA PRO A 150 -3.06 3.43 11.14
C PRO A 150 -2.83 2.32 10.11
N VAL A 151 -3.61 1.25 10.24
CA VAL A 151 -3.71 0.16 9.26
C VAL A 151 -5.02 0.28 8.48
N ILE A 152 -4.91 0.33 7.15
CA ILE A 152 -6.03 0.42 6.22
C ILE A 152 -6.32 -0.98 5.64
N GLY A 153 -7.48 -1.55 5.98
CA GLY A 153 -7.94 -2.83 5.45
C GLY A 153 -8.36 -2.74 3.98
N ASN A 154 -7.97 -3.71 3.17
CA ASN A 154 -8.30 -3.73 1.74
C ASN A 154 -8.70 -5.12 1.24
N GLY A 155 -9.74 -5.14 0.41
CA GLY A 155 -10.16 -6.31 -0.36
C GLY A 155 -11.62 -6.68 -0.13
N ASP A 156 -12.29 -7.05 -1.22
CA ASP A 156 -13.67 -7.59 -1.25
C ASP A 156 -14.76 -6.72 -0.62
N ILE A 157 -14.51 -5.42 -0.41
CA ILE A 157 -15.50 -4.45 0.03
C ILE A 157 -16.32 -3.98 -1.17
N ARG A 158 -17.61 -4.34 -1.21
CA ARG A 158 -18.55 -3.98 -2.29
C ARG A 158 -19.82 -3.29 -1.78
N THR A 159 -20.10 -3.41 -0.49
CA THR A 159 -21.28 -2.87 0.17
C THR A 159 -20.92 -2.23 1.51
N VAL A 160 -21.83 -1.42 2.07
CA VAL A 160 -21.69 -0.88 3.43
C VAL A 160 -21.57 -2.00 4.47
N ALA A 161 -22.28 -3.12 4.27
CA ALA A 161 -22.17 -4.28 5.14
C ALA A 161 -20.79 -4.96 5.09
N ASP A 162 -20.14 -5.00 3.91
CA ASP A 162 -18.75 -5.49 3.80
C ASP A 162 -17.78 -4.59 4.56
N ALA A 163 -17.95 -3.27 4.44
CA ALA A 163 -17.12 -2.30 5.16
C ALA A 163 -17.28 -2.47 6.68
N LYS A 164 -18.52 -2.56 7.17
CA LYS A 164 -18.80 -2.82 8.58
C LYS A 164 -18.12 -4.09 9.09
N ARG A 165 -18.24 -5.21 8.35
CA ARG A 165 -17.54 -6.46 8.67
C ARG A 165 -16.02 -6.30 8.68
N MET A 166 -15.45 -5.56 7.73
CA MET A 166 -14.01 -5.30 7.71
C MET A 166 -13.55 -4.62 9.00
N PHE A 167 -14.25 -3.59 9.46
CA PHE A 167 -13.94 -2.92 10.72
C PHE A 167 -14.10 -3.86 11.94
N GLU A 168 -15.24 -4.53 12.08
CA GLU A 168 -15.54 -5.41 13.23
C GLU A 168 -14.60 -6.63 13.31
N GLU A 169 -14.31 -7.25 12.18
CA GLU A 169 -13.50 -8.48 12.13
C GLU A 169 -11.99 -8.23 12.12
N THR A 170 -11.52 -7.00 11.89
CA THR A 170 -10.08 -6.73 11.82
C THR A 170 -9.58 -5.68 12.78
N GLY A 171 -10.43 -4.76 13.23
CA GLY A 171 -10.00 -3.58 13.99
C GLY A 171 -9.20 -2.56 13.17
N CYS A 172 -9.21 -2.66 11.82
CA CYS A 172 -8.48 -1.70 10.99
C CYS A 172 -9.01 -0.27 11.18
N HIS A 173 -8.13 0.72 11.00
CA HIS A 173 -8.40 2.13 11.27
C HIS A 173 -9.06 2.85 10.07
N GLY A 174 -9.04 2.21 8.90
CA GLY A 174 -9.66 2.70 7.69
C GLY A 174 -9.79 1.59 6.67
N ILE A 175 -10.46 1.88 5.56
CA ILE A 175 -10.63 0.93 4.46
C ILE A 175 -10.25 1.55 3.11
N SER A 176 -9.68 0.73 2.24
CA SER A 176 -9.41 1.08 0.84
C SER A 176 -10.28 0.24 -0.08
N ILE A 177 -11.03 0.89 -0.98
CA ILE A 177 -11.97 0.25 -1.89
C ILE A 177 -11.49 0.43 -3.34
N GLY A 178 -11.26 -0.68 -4.04
CA GLY A 178 -10.89 -0.69 -5.46
C GLY A 178 -12.09 -1.03 -6.35
N ARG A 179 -12.18 -2.29 -6.79
CA ARG A 179 -13.23 -2.78 -7.71
C ARG A 179 -14.68 -2.46 -7.27
N GLY A 180 -14.95 -2.42 -5.97
CA GLY A 180 -16.28 -2.04 -5.46
C GLY A 180 -16.67 -0.61 -5.83
N ALA A 181 -15.73 0.33 -5.78
CA ALA A 181 -15.96 1.73 -6.15
C ALA A 181 -16.13 1.91 -7.66
N LEU A 182 -15.49 1.08 -8.49
CA LEU A 182 -15.72 1.09 -9.94
C LEU A 182 -17.14 0.63 -10.30
N ALA A 183 -17.69 -0.32 -9.55
CA ALA A 183 -19.06 -0.81 -9.75
C ALA A 183 -20.12 0.13 -9.13
N ASN A 184 -19.77 0.80 -8.02
CA ASN A 184 -20.63 1.76 -7.33
C ASN A 184 -19.79 2.95 -6.84
N PRO A 185 -19.61 4.00 -7.66
CA PRO A 185 -18.83 5.18 -7.27
C PRO A 185 -19.39 5.91 -6.04
N TRP A 186 -20.70 5.78 -5.79
CA TRP A 186 -21.41 6.39 -4.67
C TRP A 186 -21.15 5.70 -3.32
N ILE A 187 -20.44 4.56 -3.32
CA ILE A 187 -20.17 3.79 -2.09
C ILE A 187 -19.53 4.64 -0.99
N PHE A 188 -18.67 5.61 -1.35
CA PHE A 188 -18.03 6.48 -0.37
C PHE A 188 -19.05 7.36 0.36
N ARG A 189 -20.06 7.88 -0.33
CA ARG A 189 -21.15 8.65 0.28
C ARG A 189 -22.10 7.78 1.12
N GLN A 190 -22.17 6.48 0.83
CA GLN A 190 -23.01 5.54 1.58
C GLN A 190 -22.37 5.06 2.89
N LEU A 191 -21.05 5.31 3.06
CA LEU A 191 -20.29 4.92 4.25
C LEU A 191 -20.25 6.00 5.34
N VAL A 192 -20.65 7.23 5.00
CA VAL A 192 -20.74 8.40 5.90
C VAL A 192 -22.17 8.68 6.32
#